data_AF-A0AAD1GWB8-F1
#
_entry.id   AF-A0AAD1GWB8-F1
#
_cell.length_a   1.000
_cell.length_b   1.000
_cell.length_c   1.000
_cell.angle_alpha   90.00
_cell.angle_beta   90.00
_cell.angle_gamma   90.00
#
_symmetry.space_group_name_H-M   'P 1'
#
loop_
_entity.id
_entity.type
_entity.pdbx_description
1 polymer ?
#
loop_
_entity_poly.entity_id
_entity_poly.type
_entity_poly.pdbx_seq_one_letter_code
_entity_poly.pdbx_strand_id
1 'polypeptide(L)'
;MPDRSRQQSGRDAEGQALAHLQQQGLRLVAQNWLCKRGELDLVMLDGDTVVFVEVRYRKNTQWGGALDSIDERKRQKLVFAAQYFLQREPRWADHPCRFDVVAIDSNAAQLNWLQNAFDS
;
A
#
# COMPACT_ATOMS: atom_id res chain seq x y z
N MET A 1 -21.96 -9.80 -11.70
CA MET A 1 -20.89 -9.14 -12.47
C MET A 1 -20.07 -8.32 -11.50
N PRO A 2 -18.77 -8.58 -11.26
CA PRO A 2 -17.98 -7.69 -10.43
C PRO A 2 -17.89 -6.32 -11.14
N ASP A 3 -18.09 -5.26 -10.36
CA ASP A 3 -18.28 -3.89 -10.83
C ASP A 3 -17.00 -3.31 -11.45
N ARG A 4 -16.93 -3.25 -12.79
CA ARG A 4 -15.81 -2.68 -13.57
C ARG A 4 -15.42 -1.27 -13.09
N SER A 5 -16.38 -0.49 -12.59
CA SER A 5 -16.11 0.88 -12.11
C SER A 5 -15.23 0.89 -10.86
N ARG A 6 -15.33 -0.16 -10.02
CA ARG A 6 -14.58 -0.31 -8.77
C ARG A 6 -13.13 -0.71 -9.03
N GLN A 7 -12.90 -1.54 -10.05
CA GLN A 7 -11.54 -1.92 -10.47
C GLN A 7 -10.79 -0.75 -11.13
N GLN A 8 -11.49 0.02 -11.97
CA GLN A 8 -10.93 1.23 -12.59
C GLN A 8 -10.52 2.25 -11.52
N SER A 9 -11.41 2.49 -10.55
CA SER A 9 -11.14 3.43 -9.43
C SER A 9 -9.96 2.99 -8.56
N GLY A 10 -9.75 1.68 -8.38
CA GLY A 10 -8.60 1.16 -7.64
C GLY A 10 -7.27 1.44 -8.33
N ARG A 11 -7.21 1.20 -9.65
CA ARG A 11 -6.00 1.46 -10.44
C ARG A 11 -5.66 2.94 -10.54
N ASP A 12 -6.68 3.79 -10.67
CA ASP A 12 -6.50 5.24 -10.69
C ASP A 12 -6.06 5.76 -9.31
N ALA A 13 -6.51 5.13 -8.22
CA ALA A 13 -6.05 5.42 -6.87
C ALA A 13 -4.59 5.00 -6.66
N GLU A 14 -4.17 3.83 -7.14
CA GLU A 14 -2.77 3.39 -7.09
C GLU A 14 -1.84 4.38 -7.82
N GLY A 15 -2.24 4.85 -9.00
CA GLY A 15 -1.47 5.84 -9.76
C GLY A 15 -1.32 7.17 -9.00
N GLN A 16 -2.39 7.64 -8.36
CA GLN A 16 -2.36 8.86 -7.53
C GLN A 16 -1.50 8.68 -6.27
N ALA A 17 -1.61 7.53 -5.60
CA ALA A 17 -0.79 7.19 -4.44
C ALA A 17 0.68 7.18 -4.81
N LEU A 18 1.03 6.51 -5.91
CA LEU A 18 2.40 6.46 -6.42
C LEU A 18 2.94 7.87 -6.71
N ALA A 19 2.19 8.69 -7.46
CA ALA A 19 2.61 10.04 -7.80
C ALA A 19 2.84 10.89 -6.55
N HIS A 20 1.93 10.80 -5.56
CA HIS A 20 2.07 11.51 -4.30
C HIS A 20 3.33 11.09 -3.54
N LEU A 21 3.56 9.78 -3.38
CA LEU A 21 4.72 9.26 -2.65
C LEU A 21 6.04 9.63 -3.35
N GLN A 22 6.08 9.62 -4.68
CA GLN A 22 7.24 10.09 -5.44
C GLN A 22 7.50 11.58 -5.26
N GLN A 23 6.46 12.41 -5.18
CA GLN A 23 6.58 13.84 -4.86
C GLN A 23 7.11 14.06 -3.44
N GLN A 24 6.84 13.15 -2.50
CA GLN A 24 7.40 13.15 -1.15
C GLN A 24 8.84 12.58 -1.09
N GLY A 25 9.42 12.19 -2.23
CA GLY A 25 10.81 11.73 -2.34
C GLY A 25 11.01 10.21 -2.30
N LEU A 26 9.94 9.43 -2.19
CA LEU A 26 10.05 7.98 -2.18
C LEU A 26 10.32 7.44 -3.59
N ARG A 27 11.15 6.41 -3.68
CA ARG A 27 11.48 5.74 -4.95
C ARG A 27 10.67 4.48 -5.13
N LEU A 28 10.09 4.27 -6.30
CA LEU A 28 9.35 3.05 -6.61
C LEU A 28 10.31 1.86 -6.75
N VAL A 29 10.03 0.78 -6.04
CA VAL A 29 10.74 -0.51 -6.14
C VAL A 29 9.90 -1.52 -6.92
N ALA A 30 8.62 -1.65 -6.56
CA ALA A 30 7.68 -2.54 -7.23
C ALA A 30 6.25 -2.01 -7.10
N GLN A 31 5.38 -2.38 -8.05
CA GLN A 31 3.95 -2.09 -8.02
C GLN A 31 3.17 -3.35 -8.39
N ASN A 32 1.97 -3.51 -7.84
CA ASN A 32 1.08 -4.66 -8.11
C ASN A 32 1.82 -6.01 -7.99
N TRP A 33 2.62 -6.16 -6.93
CA TRP A 33 3.46 -7.33 -6.76
C TRP A 33 2.66 -8.47 -6.14
N LEU A 34 2.59 -9.59 -6.86
CA LEU A 34 1.77 -10.75 -6.49
C LEU A 34 2.64 -11.88 -5.95
N CYS A 35 2.17 -12.53 -4.88
CA CYS A 35 2.73 -13.78 -4.40
C CYS A 35 1.64 -14.83 -4.13
N LYS A 36 2.06 -16.05 -3.79
CA LYS A 36 1.16 -17.20 -3.62
C LYS A 36 0.03 -16.97 -2.60
N ARG A 37 0.21 -16.09 -1.62
CA ARG A 37 -0.75 -15.92 -0.51
C ARG A 37 -1.10 -14.45 -0.21
N GLY A 38 -0.66 -13.52 -1.05
CA GLY A 38 -0.85 -12.09 -0.83
C GLY A 38 -0.39 -11.24 -2.00
N GLU A 39 -0.61 -9.95 -1.86
CA GLU A 39 -0.27 -8.93 -2.85
C GLU A 39 0.26 -7.70 -2.11
N LEU A 40 1.12 -6.95 -2.78
CA LEU A 40 1.62 -5.65 -2.34
C LEU A 40 1.26 -4.64 -3.43
N ASP A 41 0.48 -3.62 -3.08
CA ASP A 41 0.04 -2.61 -4.05
C ASP A 41 1.24 -1.78 -4.53
N LEU A 42 2.01 -1.22 -3.59
CA LEU A 42 3.27 -0.55 -3.87
C LEU A 42 4.35 -0.96 -2.89
N VAL A 43 5.57 -1.11 -3.41
CA VAL A 43 6.80 -1.21 -2.62
C VAL A 43 7.66 -0.01 -2.98
N MET A 44 7.94 0.82 -1.99
CA MET A 44 8.68 2.06 -2.15
C MET A 44 9.96 2.01 -1.31
N LEU A 45 10.87 2.93 -1.58
CA LEU A 45 12.11 3.12 -0.82
C LEU A 45 12.16 4.58 -0.33
N ASP A 46 12.13 4.75 0.98
CA ASP A 46 12.27 6.03 1.68
C ASP A 46 13.67 6.11 2.30
N GLY A 47 14.59 6.80 1.64
CA GLY A 47 16.01 6.74 1.99
C GLY A 47 16.54 5.31 1.88
N ASP A 48 16.72 4.68 3.04
CA ASP A 48 17.20 3.30 3.22
C ASP A 48 16.09 2.32 3.69
N THR A 49 14.86 2.81 3.90
CA THR A 49 13.74 2.04 4.43
C THR A 49 12.84 1.52 3.31
N VAL A 50 12.59 0.21 3.28
CA VAL A 50 11.61 -0.41 2.39
C VAL A 50 10.21 -0.17 2.95
N VAL A 51 9.36 0.45 2.16
CA VAL A 51 8.01 0.85 2.54
C VAL A 51 7.01 0.02 1.76
N PHE A 52 6.25 -0.82 2.45
CA PHE A 52 5.15 -1.59 1.89
C PHE A 52 3.86 -0.78 2.03
N VAL A 53 3.29 -0.32 0.92
CA VAL A 53 2.13 0.57 0.94
C VAL A 53 0.90 -0.19 0.44
N GLU A 54 -0.16 -0.19 1.25
CA GLU A 54 -1.51 -0.59 0.82
C GLU A 54 -2.29 0.66 0.38
N VAL A 55 -2.90 0.62 -0.80
CA VAL A 55 -3.71 1.70 -1.35
C VAL A 55 -5.19 1.37 -1.20
N ARG A 56 -5.94 2.27 -0.58
CA ARG A 56 -7.37 2.10 -0.31
C ARG A 56 -8.18 3.20 -0.95
N TYR A 57 -9.01 2.82 -1.93
CA TYR A 57 -10.04 3.71 -2.47
C TYR A 57 -11.31 3.69 -1.61
N ARG A 58 -11.73 4.85 -1.12
CA ARG A 58 -12.92 5.03 -0.28
C ARG A 58 -14.01 5.77 -1.05
N LYS A 59 -15.16 5.12 -1.25
CA LYS A 59 -16.31 5.75 -1.93
C LYS A 59 -17.16 6.62 -1.00
N ASN A 60 -17.22 6.29 0.30
CA ASN A 60 -17.98 7.01 1.33
C ASN A 60 -17.12 7.16 2.59
N THR A 61 -17.06 8.38 3.14
CA THR A 61 -16.21 8.78 4.28
C THR A 61 -16.77 8.37 5.66
N GLN A 62 -17.91 7.68 5.72
CA GLN A 62 -18.67 7.54 6.97
C GLN A 62 -18.20 6.43 7.93
N TRP A 63 -17.29 5.53 7.56
CA TRP A 63 -16.98 4.33 8.37
C TRP A 63 -15.46 4.13 8.54
N GLY A 64 -14.99 4.22 9.79
CA GLY A 64 -13.68 3.73 10.28
C GLY A 64 -12.44 4.49 9.79
N GLY A 65 -11.50 4.78 10.71
CA GLY A 65 -10.21 5.37 10.35
C GLY A 65 -9.46 4.50 9.33
N ALA A 66 -8.46 5.05 8.63
CA ALA A 66 -7.64 4.26 7.70
C ALA A 66 -6.95 3.05 8.38
N LEU A 67 -6.70 3.15 9.70
CA LEU A 67 -6.25 2.04 10.54
C LEU A 67 -7.34 0.98 10.81
N ASP A 68 -8.58 1.39 11.09
CA ASP A 68 -9.70 0.45 11.33
C ASP A 68 -10.05 -0.40 10.09
N SER A 69 -9.53 -0.02 8.92
CA SER A 69 -9.79 -0.69 7.64
C SER A 69 -8.78 -1.78 7.26
N ILE A 70 -7.72 -1.98 8.06
CA ILE A 70 -6.85 -3.15 7.93
C ILE A 70 -7.18 -4.12 9.07
N ASP A 71 -8.04 -5.09 8.76
CA ASP A 71 -8.29 -6.19 9.68
C ASP A 71 -7.03 -7.08 9.86
N GLU A 72 -7.02 -7.85 10.94
CA GLU A 72 -5.90 -8.74 11.28
C GLU A 72 -5.57 -9.72 10.14
N ARG A 73 -6.58 -10.14 9.37
CA ARG A 73 -6.38 -11.03 8.21
C ARG A 73 -5.61 -10.34 7.08
N LYS A 74 -5.89 -9.07 6.80
CA LYS A 74 -5.18 -8.29 5.79
C LYS A 74 -3.76 -7.97 6.25
N ARG A 75 -3.54 -7.67 7.54
CA ARG A 75 -2.19 -7.53 8.11
C ARG A 75 -1.34 -8.77 7.88
N GLN A 76 -1.86 -9.95 8.23
CA GLN A 76 -1.15 -11.22 8.06
C GLN A 76 -0.76 -11.49 6.60
N LYS A 77 -1.63 -11.15 5.64
CA LYS A 77 -1.33 -11.26 4.21
C LYS A 77 -0.25 -10.30 3.76
N LEU A 78 -0.29 -9.06 4.23
CA LEU A 78 0.73 -8.04 3.92
C LEU A 78 2.09 -8.44 4.49
N VAL A 79 2.14 -8.89 5.74
CA VAL A 79 3.38 -9.37 6.38
C VAL A 79 3.95 -10.56 5.62
N PHE A 80 3.12 -11.54 5.26
CA PHE A 80 3.57 -12.69 4.46
C PHE A 80 4.12 -12.25 3.10
N ALA A 81 3.43 -11.34 2.41
CA ALA A 81 3.85 -10.85 1.11
C ALA A 81 5.16 -10.06 1.20
N ALA A 82 5.31 -9.20 2.21
CA ALA A 82 6.55 -8.47 2.49
C ALA A 82 7.73 -9.40 2.78
N GLN A 83 7.54 -10.40 3.65
CA GLN A 83 8.57 -11.41 3.90
C GLN A 83 8.96 -12.17 2.63
N TYR A 84 7.97 -12.53 1.80
CA TYR A 84 8.24 -13.21 0.53
C TYR A 84 8.97 -12.29 -0.46
N PHE A 85 8.65 -10.99 -0.46
CA PHE A 85 9.32 -10.00 -1.29
C PHE A 85 10.80 -9.89 -0.89
N LEU A 86 11.10 -9.74 0.40
CA LEU A 86 12.47 -9.64 0.91
C LEU A 86 13.30 -10.90 0.63
N GLN A 87 12.70 -12.09 0.69
CA GLN A 87 13.35 -13.34 0.29
C GLN A 87 13.68 -13.39 -1.20
N ARG A 88 12.86 -12.76 -2.05
CA ARG A 88 13.05 -12.71 -3.51
C ARG A 88 13.99 -11.60 -3.94
N GLU A 89 14.17 -10.58 -3.11
CA GLU A 89 15.01 -9.43 -3.36
C GLU A 89 16.06 -9.28 -2.23
N PRO A 90 17.11 -10.12 -2.21
CA PRO A 90 18.09 -10.14 -1.11
C PRO A 90 18.78 -8.79 -0.87
N ARG A 91 18.88 -7.95 -1.90
CA ARG A 91 19.39 -6.57 -1.80
C ARG A 91 18.62 -5.70 -0.81
N TRP A 92 17.38 -6.05 -0.48
CA TRP A 92 16.52 -5.31 0.45
C TRP A 92 16.36 -6.02 1.81
N ALA A 93 16.91 -7.24 1.96
CA ALA A 93 16.61 -8.09 3.11
C ALA A 93 17.09 -7.52 4.46
N ASP A 94 18.18 -6.75 4.45
CA ASP A 94 18.77 -6.13 5.65
C ASP A 94 18.30 -4.68 5.90
N HIS A 95 17.43 -4.16 5.04
CA HIS A 95 16.94 -2.79 5.16
C HIS A 95 15.80 -2.69 6.21
N PRO A 96 15.70 -1.57 6.94
CA PRO A 96 14.53 -1.27 7.74
C PRO A 96 13.25 -1.36 6.90
N CYS A 97 12.17 -1.87 7.48
CA CYS A 97 10.90 -2.04 6.80
C CYS A 97 9.79 -1.32 7.56
N ARG A 98 8.85 -0.72 6.84
CA ARG A 98 7.60 -0.19 7.42
C ARG A 98 6.39 -0.47 6.54
N PHE A 99 5.22 -0.49 7.16
CA PHE A 99 3.94 -0.62 6.45
C PHE A 99 3.19 0.71 6.50
N ASP A 100 2.88 1.25 5.33
CA ASP A 100 2.15 2.49 5.17
C ASP A 100 0.78 2.22 4.52
N VAL A 101 -0.16 3.14 4.74
CA VAL A 101 -1.48 3.10 4.10
C VAL A 101 -1.76 4.42 3.43
N VAL A 102 -2.15 4.37 2.17
CA VAL A 102 -2.65 5.54 1.44
C VAL A 102 -4.14 5.36 1.20
N ALA A 103 -4.94 6.21 1.83
CA ALA A 103 -6.38 6.27 1.61
C ALA A 103 -6.72 7.42 0.67
N ILE A 104 -7.48 7.12 -0.39
CA ILE A 104 -7.92 8.11 -1.39
C ILE A 104 -9.44 8.11 -1.41
N ASP A 105 -10.02 9.28 -1.14
CA ASP A 105 -11.46 9.47 -1.20
C ASP A 105 -11.94 9.73 -2.65
N SER A 106 -13.14 9.24 -2.96
CA SER A 106 -13.81 9.41 -4.26
C SER A 106 -14.02 10.87 -4.69
N ASN A 107 -13.99 11.80 -3.73
CA ASN A 107 -14.08 13.23 -4.01
C ASN A 107 -12.72 13.86 -4.39
N ALA A 108 -11.68 13.04 -4.58
CA ALA A 108 -10.34 13.34 -5.11
C ALA A 108 -9.52 14.45 -4.40
N ALA A 109 -10.09 15.18 -3.46
CA ALA A 109 -9.44 16.31 -2.81
C ALA A 109 -8.60 15.93 -1.57
N GLN A 110 -8.76 14.70 -1.05
CA GLN A 110 -8.07 14.27 0.16
C GLN A 110 -7.43 12.90 -0.06
N LEU A 111 -6.12 12.92 -0.28
CA LEU A 111 -5.24 11.77 -0.11
C LEU A 111 -4.69 11.83 1.31
N ASN A 112 -4.91 10.76 2.07
CA ASN A 112 -4.37 10.61 3.41
C ASN A 112 -3.30 9.52 3.41
N TRP A 113 -2.07 9.89 3.74
CA TRP A 113 -0.96 8.97 3.88
C TRP A 113 -0.66 8.75 5.36
N LEU A 114 -0.93 7.53 5.84
CA LEU A 114 -0.57 7.08 7.17
C LEU A 114 0.73 6.29 7.10
N GLN A 115 1.78 6.87 7.67
CA GLN A 115 3.06 6.19 7.86
C GLN A 115 3.02 5.28 9.08
N ASN A 116 3.72 4.14 9.03
CA ASN A 116 3.77 3.17 10.12
C ASN A 116 2.36 2.77 10.60
N ALA A 117 1.50 2.43 9.65
CA ALA A 117 0.12 2.08 9.92
C ALA A 117 -0.01 0.88 10.87
N PHE A 118 0.98 -0.02 10.86
CA PHE A 118 1.12 -1.06 11.87
C PHE A 118 2.56 -1.59 11.90
N ASP A 119 2.93 -2.11 13.07
CA ASP A 119 4.16 -2.88 13.25
C ASP A 119 3.92 -4.38 12.94
N SER A 120 5.00 -5.07 12.56
CA SER A 120 5.02 -6.50 12.23
C SER A 120 6.17 -7.22 12.90
#